data_AF-A0A349QQ94-F1
#
_entry.id   AF-A0A349QQ94-F1
#
_cell.length_a   1.000
_cell.length_b   1.000
_cell.length_c   1.000
_cell.angle_alpha   90.00
_cell.angle_beta   90.00
_cell.angle_gamma   90.00
#
_symmetry.space_group_name_H-M   'P 1'
#
loop_
_entity.id
_entity.type
_entity.pdbx_description
1 polymer ?
#
loop_
_entity_poly.entity_id
_entity_poly.type
_entity_poly.pdbx_seq_one_letter_code
_entity_poly.pdbx_strand_id
1 'polypeptide(L)'
;MIENFLIQCKTRKMEVLQFLVAAFGGYVFGIIVMMIIRANIVEKECVTLGMLIGMIILVFMHFFGITFSFVREFNMALSMGATRKSFVGSYALFNMVELAGLELLLFVLGKIELALISVIYPQCEIILDVTQYFQWKYLLAVIVGMTVVELFLGAVILRFGMKAFWVVWAIWMFLTLVPVKLSENEVMAAKMHQLGEQIGLENIVQYLFAAGVVAAVIMAVLGWNLLKKQRVTV
;
A
#
# COMPACT_ATOMS: atom_id res chain seq x y z
N MET A 1 10.18 -22.28 -11.15
CA MET A 1 10.00 -21.08 -10.30
C MET A 1 10.90 -19.94 -10.76
N ILE A 2 12.21 -20.14 -10.90
CA ILE A 2 13.16 -19.11 -11.38
C ILE A 2 12.82 -18.61 -12.80
N GLU A 3 12.51 -19.51 -13.74
CA GLU A 3 12.10 -19.12 -15.09
C GLU A 3 10.83 -18.24 -15.10
N ASN A 4 9.81 -18.63 -14.33
CA ASN A 4 8.60 -17.84 -14.19
C ASN A 4 8.86 -16.47 -13.55
N PHE A 5 9.81 -16.39 -12.62
CA PHE A 5 10.22 -15.12 -12.03
C PHE A 5 10.89 -14.19 -13.07
N LEU A 6 11.78 -14.72 -13.91
CA LEU A 6 12.38 -13.94 -15.00
C LEU A 6 11.36 -13.46 -16.03
N ILE A 7 10.35 -14.29 -16.33
CA ILE A 7 9.22 -13.89 -17.18
C ILE A 7 8.48 -12.72 -16.54
N GLN A 8 8.19 -12.79 -15.23
CA GLN A 8 7.54 -11.72 -14.48
C GLN A 8 8.35 -10.42 -14.52
N CYS A 9 9.68 -10.47 -14.32
CA CYS A 9 10.54 -9.30 -14.47
C CYS A 9 10.44 -8.64 -15.85
N LYS A 10 10.34 -9.45 -16.91
CA LYS A 10 10.24 -8.93 -18.28
C LYS A 10 8.86 -8.33 -18.56
N THR A 11 7.79 -9.01 -18.15
CA THR A 11 6.40 -8.59 -18.40
C THR A 11 6.05 -7.32 -17.63
N ARG A 12 6.49 -7.21 -16.37
CA ARG A 12 6.08 -6.13 -15.45
C ARG A 12 7.01 -4.93 -15.44
N LYS A 13 8.05 -4.89 -16.29
CA LYS A 13 9.01 -3.76 -16.36
C LYS A 13 8.33 -2.40 -16.55
N MET A 14 7.31 -2.33 -17.42
CA MET A 14 6.58 -1.09 -17.66
C MET A 14 5.71 -0.68 -16.47
N GLU A 15 5.12 -1.64 -15.77
CA GLU A 15 4.33 -1.39 -14.54
C GLU A 15 5.23 -0.84 -13.43
N VAL A 16 6.38 -1.48 -13.19
CA VAL A 16 7.40 -1.00 -12.23
C VAL A 16 7.82 0.43 -12.58
N LEU A 17 8.06 0.73 -13.86
CA LEU A 17 8.42 2.07 -14.29
C LEU A 17 7.31 3.09 -14.03
N GLN A 18 6.04 2.71 -14.26
CA GLN A 18 4.89 3.58 -13.95
C GLN A 18 4.81 3.88 -12.45
N PHE A 19 5.02 2.88 -11.59
CA PHE A 19 5.03 3.09 -10.13
C PHE A 19 6.17 4.02 -9.70
N LEU A 20 7.37 3.83 -10.25
CA LEU A 20 8.52 4.69 -9.97
C LEU A 20 8.27 6.14 -10.40
N VAL A 21 7.78 6.34 -11.63
CA VAL A 21 7.50 7.67 -12.17
C VAL A 21 6.40 8.36 -11.37
N ALA A 22 5.34 7.65 -11.01
CA ALA A 22 4.24 8.22 -10.24
C ALA A 22 4.64 8.55 -8.80
N ALA A 23 5.38 7.67 -8.13
CA ALA A 23 5.88 7.91 -6.77
C ALA A 23 6.84 9.11 -6.75
N PHE A 24 7.77 9.18 -7.72
CA PHE A 24 8.70 10.30 -7.83
C PHE A 24 7.99 11.60 -8.21
N GLY A 25 7.04 11.56 -9.15
CA GLY A 25 6.23 12.73 -9.54
C GLY A 25 5.41 13.26 -8.37
N GLY A 26 4.78 12.37 -7.60
CA GLY A 26 4.09 12.70 -6.36
C GLY A 26 4.99 13.33 -5.31
N TYR A 27 6.18 12.79 -5.14
CA TYR A 27 7.20 13.33 -4.25
C TYR A 27 7.60 14.76 -4.64
N VAL A 28 7.98 14.98 -5.90
CA VAL A 28 8.36 16.32 -6.40
C VAL A 28 7.20 17.30 -6.26
N PHE A 29 5.99 16.88 -6.58
CA PHE A 29 4.79 17.70 -6.40
C PHE A 29 4.61 18.11 -4.93
N GLY A 30 4.74 17.18 -3.99
CA GLY A 30 4.63 17.50 -2.56
C GLY A 30 5.71 18.45 -2.05
N ILE A 31 6.94 18.36 -2.57
CA ILE A 31 8.00 19.34 -2.26
C ILE A 31 7.63 20.73 -2.78
N ILE A 32 7.10 20.84 -4.01
CA ILE A 32 6.67 22.12 -4.58
C ILE A 32 5.54 22.74 -3.74
N VAL A 33 4.54 21.93 -3.38
CA VAL A 33 3.42 22.38 -2.53
C VAL A 33 3.95 22.86 -1.17
N MET A 34 4.88 22.13 -0.56
CA MET A 34 5.53 22.54 0.70
C MET A 34 6.22 23.90 0.56
N MET A 35 6.99 24.12 -0.51
CA MET A 35 7.66 25.39 -0.77
C MET A 35 6.66 26.54 -0.96
N ILE A 36 5.54 26.31 -1.66
CA ILE A 36 4.49 27.32 -1.85
C ILE A 36 3.81 27.67 -0.52
N ILE A 37 3.46 26.66 0.29
CA ILE A 37 2.87 26.87 1.61
C ILE A 37 3.82 27.72 2.47
N ARG A 38 5.12 27.42 2.45
CA ARG A 38 6.14 28.18 3.19
C ARG A 38 6.39 29.58 2.66
N ALA A 39 6.21 29.83 1.38
CA ALA A 39 6.29 31.18 0.84
C ALA A 39 5.15 32.09 1.34
N ASN A 40 4.02 31.51 1.76
CA ASN A 40 2.81 32.25 2.13
C ASN A 40 2.44 32.18 3.62
N ILE A 41 2.98 31.21 4.38
CA ILE A 41 2.65 30.96 5.79
C ILE A 41 3.94 30.87 6.62
N VAL A 42 4.01 31.65 7.72
CA VAL A 42 5.18 31.80 8.61
C VAL A 42 5.18 30.79 9.77
N GLU A 43 4.31 29.78 9.74
CA GLU A 43 4.24 28.75 10.78
C GLU A 43 5.54 27.95 10.89
N LYS A 44 5.92 27.57 12.12
CA LYS A 44 7.16 26.82 12.40
C LYS A 44 7.04 25.31 12.09
N GLU A 45 5.83 24.83 11.86
CA GLU A 45 5.49 23.40 11.80
C GLU A 45 5.67 22.84 10.38
N CYS A 46 6.70 22.03 10.16
CA CYS A 46 7.04 21.45 8.85
C CYS A 46 6.54 19.99 8.80
N VAL A 47 5.92 19.60 7.68
CA VAL A 47 5.52 18.21 7.38
C VAL A 47 6.31 17.74 6.15
N THR A 48 6.76 16.47 6.15
CA THR A 48 7.39 15.84 4.96
C THR A 48 6.33 15.52 3.89
N LEU A 49 5.77 16.56 3.29
CA LEU A 49 4.66 16.48 2.34
C LEU A 49 5.05 15.75 1.04
N GLY A 50 6.30 15.85 0.58
CA GLY A 50 6.80 15.11 -0.57
C GLY A 50 6.66 13.61 -0.36
N MET A 51 7.27 13.12 0.71
CA MET A 51 7.23 11.71 1.10
C MET A 51 5.81 11.23 1.37
N LEU A 52 4.99 12.02 2.04
CA LEU A 52 3.60 11.66 2.36
C LEU A 52 2.75 11.50 1.09
N ILE A 53 2.81 12.46 0.16
CA ILE A 53 2.07 12.36 -1.11
C ILE A 53 2.62 11.21 -1.97
N GLY A 54 3.94 11.07 -2.05
CA GLY A 54 4.58 9.96 -2.76
C GLY A 54 4.14 8.59 -2.23
N MET A 55 4.07 8.44 -0.91
CA MET A 55 3.59 7.22 -0.26
C MET A 55 2.12 6.94 -0.59
N ILE A 56 1.24 7.94 -0.49
CA ILE A 56 -0.20 7.76 -0.78
C ILE A 56 -0.41 7.32 -2.22
N ILE A 57 0.24 7.98 -3.17
CA ILE A 57 0.16 7.63 -4.60
C ILE A 57 0.68 6.22 -4.83
N LEU A 58 1.79 5.84 -4.19
CA LEU A 58 2.37 4.52 -4.31
C LEU A 58 1.43 3.44 -3.78
N VAL A 59 0.92 3.61 -2.56
CA VAL A 59 -0.04 2.65 -1.96
C VAL A 59 -1.25 2.50 -2.87
N PHE A 60 -1.81 3.59 -3.38
CA PHE A 60 -2.97 3.55 -4.27
C PHE A 60 -2.68 2.82 -5.59
N MET A 61 -1.62 3.23 -6.28
CA MET A 61 -1.27 2.67 -7.59
C MET A 61 -0.82 1.22 -7.51
N HIS A 62 -0.03 0.87 -6.49
CA HIS A 62 0.42 -0.50 -6.28
C HIS A 62 -0.78 -1.40 -5.96
N PHE A 63 -1.61 -1.00 -5.00
CA PHE A 63 -2.78 -1.78 -4.59
C PHE A 63 -3.71 -2.11 -5.75
N PHE A 64 -4.13 -1.11 -6.54
CA PHE A 64 -5.02 -1.34 -7.68
C PHE A 64 -4.28 -1.94 -8.88
N GLY A 65 -3.08 -1.43 -9.20
CA GLY A 65 -2.28 -1.87 -10.34
C GLY A 65 -1.97 -3.35 -10.26
N ILE A 66 -1.39 -3.81 -9.15
CA ILE A 66 -1.07 -5.23 -8.94
C ILE A 66 -2.32 -6.10 -8.96
N THR A 67 -3.39 -5.67 -8.30
CA THR A 67 -4.64 -6.44 -8.25
C THR A 67 -5.19 -6.71 -9.66
N PHE A 68 -5.23 -5.70 -10.53
CA PHE A 68 -5.71 -5.88 -11.91
C PHE A 68 -4.71 -6.60 -12.82
N SER A 69 -3.41 -6.30 -12.67
CA SER A 69 -2.36 -6.99 -13.42
C SER A 69 -2.33 -8.48 -13.10
N PHE A 70 -2.52 -8.85 -11.83
CA PHE A 70 -2.64 -10.25 -11.42
C PHE A 70 -3.81 -10.96 -12.12
N VAL A 71 -4.99 -10.34 -12.18
CA VAL A 71 -6.18 -10.91 -12.86
C VAL A 71 -5.87 -11.21 -14.34
N ARG A 72 -5.28 -10.23 -15.04
CA ARG A 72 -4.91 -10.35 -16.47
C ARG A 72 -3.86 -11.42 -16.70
N GLU A 73 -2.77 -11.36 -15.94
CA GLU A 73 -1.62 -12.25 -16.13
C GLU A 73 -1.90 -13.67 -15.67
N PHE A 74 -2.76 -13.87 -14.67
CA PHE A 74 -3.17 -15.20 -14.22
C PHE A 74 -3.87 -15.98 -15.34
N ASN A 75 -4.84 -15.36 -16.01
CA ASN A 75 -5.55 -16.00 -17.13
C ASN A 75 -4.61 -16.30 -18.29
N MET A 76 -3.72 -15.35 -18.63
CA MET A 76 -2.73 -15.52 -19.68
C MET A 76 -1.71 -16.62 -19.36
N ALA A 77 -1.20 -16.68 -18.12
CA ALA A 77 -0.23 -17.70 -17.74
C ALA A 77 -0.83 -19.11 -17.77
N LEU A 78 -2.10 -19.27 -17.34
CA LEU A 78 -2.78 -20.56 -17.40
C LEU A 78 -3.12 -20.98 -18.83
N SER A 79 -3.50 -20.05 -19.71
CA SER A 79 -3.75 -20.37 -21.13
C SER A 79 -2.48 -20.78 -21.86
N MET A 80 -1.31 -20.27 -21.41
CA MET A 80 0.01 -20.68 -21.89
C MET A 80 0.55 -21.96 -21.22
N GLY A 81 -0.25 -22.66 -20.41
CA GLY A 81 0.11 -23.95 -19.81
C GLY A 81 0.91 -23.88 -18.51
N ALA A 82 1.07 -22.70 -17.90
CA ALA A 82 1.72 -22.58 -16.59
C ALA A 82 0.85 -23.21 -15.49
N THR A 83 1.49 -23.78 -14.47
CA THR A 83 0.75 -24.28 -13.30
C THR A 83 0.39 -23.14 -12.34
N ARG A 84 -0.82 -23.19 -11.77
CA ARG A 84 -1.31 -22.21 -10.78
C ARG A 84 -0.31 -21.98 -9.64
N LYS A 85 0.27 -23.06 -9.09
CA LYS A 85 1.24 -22.99 -7.98
C LYS A 85 2.52 -22.28 -8.38
N SER A 86 3.05 -22.58 -9.57
CA SER A 86 4.29 -21.96 -10.04
C SER A 86 4.07 -20.48 -10.36
N PHE A 87 2.94 -20.11 -10.98
CA PHE A 87 2.61 -18.72 -11.29
C PHE A 87 2.40 -17.87 -10.04
N VAL A 88 1.50 -18.30 -9.12
CA VAL A 88 1.18 -17.53 -7.91
C VAL A 88 2.43 -17.37 -7.02
N GLY A 89 3.25 -18.42 -6.91
CA GLY A 89 4.50 -18.34 -6.15
C GLY A 89 5.51 -17.36 -6.75
N SER A 90 5.71 -17.37 -8.08
CA SER A 90 6.60 -16.40 -8.73
C SER A 90 6.06 -14.98 -8.66
N TYR A 91 4.74 -14.81 -8.76
CA TYR A 91 4.10 -13.50 -8.71
C TYR A 91 4.21 -12.88 -7.32
N ALA A 92 3.93 -13.66 -6.26
CA ALA A 92 4.11 -13.22 -4.88
C ALA A 92 5.56 -12.81 -4.60
N LEU A 93 6.54 -13.59 -5.06
CA LEU A 93 7.96 -13.29 -4.85
C LEU A 93 8.36 -12.01 -5.58
N PHE A 94 7.95 -11.83 -6.83
CA PHE A 94 8.21 -10.60 -7.58
C PHE A 94 7.55 -9.39 -6.92
N ASN A 95 6.30 -9.51 -6.46
CA ASN A 95 5.58 -8.44 -5.77
C ASN A 95 6.29 -8.03 -4.46
N MET A 96 6.80 -8.99 -3.69
CA MET A 96 7.57 -8.68 -2.48
C MET A 96 8.88 -7.95 -2.79
N VAL A 97 9.58 -8.34 -3.85
CA VAL A 97 10.83 -7.67 -4.28
C VAL A 97 10.54 -6.26 -4.81
N GLU A 98 9.46 -6.09 -5.57
CA GLU A 98 8.99 -4.81 -6.07
C GLU A 98 8.63 -3.85 -4.93
N LEU A 99 7.80 -4.30 -3.98
CA LEU A 99 7.47 -3.52 -2.77
C LEU A 99 8.71 -3.15 -1.98
N ALA A 100 9.64 -4.09 -1.75
CA ALA A 100 10.89 -3.80 -1.04
C ALA A 100 11.72 -2.72 -1.76
N GLY A 101 11.78 -2.75 -3.09
CA GLY A 101 12.47 -1.74 -3.89
C GLY A 101 11.78 -0.37 -3.84
N LEU A 102 10.46 -0.34 -3.91
CA LEU A 102 9.65 0.88 -3.84
C LEU A 102 9.69 1.52 -2.44
N GLU A 103 9.64 0.72 -1.38
CA GLU A 103 9.83 1.18 0.00
C GLU A 103 11.23 1.76 0.19
N LEU A 104 12.27 1.08 -0.30
CA LEU A 104 13.64 1.59 -0.23
C LEU A 104 13.77 2.94 -0.96
N LEU A 105 13.15 3.10 -2.11
CA LEU A 105 13.11 4.38 -2.81
C LEU A 105 12.46 5.47 -1.94
N LEU A 106 11.29 5.21 -1.36
CA LEU A 106 10.61 6.17 -0.48
C LEU A 106 11.46 6.51 0.75
N PHE A 107 12.17 5.54 1.32
CA PHE A 107 13.09 5.78 2.44
C PHE A 107 14.20 6.76 2.06
N VAL A 108 14.85 6.54 0.90
CA VAL A 108 15.92 7.42 0.40
C VAL A 108 15.37 8.82 0.11
N LEU A 109 14.22 8.93 -0.55
CA LEU A 109 13.56 10.22 -0.83
C LEU A 109 13.18 10.95 0.46
N GLY A 110 12.68 10.23 1.47
CA GLY A 110 12.38 10.81 2.77
C GLY A 110 13.62 11.39 3.48
N LYS A 111 14.76 10.70 3.42
CA LYS A 111 16.03 11.24 3.96
C LYS A 111 16.51 12.46 3.19
N ILE A 112 16.33 12.49 1.87
CA ILE A 112 16.64 13.65 1.04
C ILE A 112 15.74 14.84 1.41
N GLU A 113 14.44 14.62 1.61
CA GLU A 113 13.49 15.66 2.02
C GLU A 113 13.84 16.24 3.39
N LEU A 114 14.15 15.39 4.37
CA LEU A 114 14.60 15.84 5.69
C LEU A 114 15.88 16.70 5.58
N ALA A 115 16.85 16.28 4.77
CA ALA A 115 18.06 17.05 4.53
C ALA A 115 17.74 18.40 3.87
N LEU A 116 16.86 18.40 2.86
CA LEU A 116 16.42 19.61 2.16
C LEU A 116 15.75 20.61 3.11
N ILE A 117 14.83 20.14 3.96
CA ILE A 117 14.15 20.97 4.95
C ILE A 117 15.15 21.52 5.96
N SER A 118 16.09 20.70 6.45
CA SER A 118 17.09 21.14 7.42
C SER A 118 18.02 22.24 6.88
N VAL A 119 18.30 22.23 5.57
CA VAL A 119 19.18 23.22 4.92
C VAL A 119 18.42 24.50 4.56
N ILE A 120 17.21 24.37 4.01
CA ILE A 120 16.45 25.53 3.51
C ILE A 120 15.67 26.22 4.63
N TYR A 121 15.16 25.46 5.60
CA TYR A 121 14.32 25.93 6.69
C TYR A 121 14.82 25.43 8.06
N PRO A 122 16.00 25.87 8.52
CA PRO A 122 16.61 25.38 9.77
C PRO A 122 15.81 25.73 11.04
N GLN A 123 14.84 26.64 10.96
CA GLN A 123 13.98 27.07 12.06
C GLN A 123 12.68 26.23 12.18
N CYS A 124 12.52 25.20 11.36
CA CYS A 124 11.32 24.35 11.32
C CYS A 124 11.35 23.23 12.37
N GLU A 125 10.26 23.05 13.10
CA GLU A 125 10.00 21.86 13.90
C GLU A 125 9.22 20.85 13.05
N ILE A 126 9.76 19.62 12.92
CA ILE A 126 9.16 18.57 12.09
C ILE A 126 8.13 17.81 12.95
N ILE A 127 6.85 17.95 12.63
CA ILE A 127 5.76 17.33 13.41
C ILE A 127 5.51 15.88 13.00
N LEU A 128 5.67 15.58 11.71
CA LEU A 128 5.45 14.25 11.15
C LEU A 128 6.70 13.82 10.39
N ASP A 129 7.55 13.04 11.07
CA ASP A 129 8.66 12.33 10.45
C ASP A 129 8.20 10.92 10.04
N VAL A 130 7.80 10.79 8.78
CA VAL A 130 7.38 9.50 8.21
C VAL A 130 8.55 8.50 8.16
N THR A 131 9.80 8.95 8.21
CA THR A 131 10.97 8.07 8.21
C THR A 131 11.12 7.26 9.50
N GLN A 132 10.46 7.65 10.60
CA GLN A 132 10.43 6.88 11.84
C GLN A 132 9.68 5.54 11.68
N TYR A 133 8.72 5.47 10.75
CA TYR A 133 7.92 4.27 10.50
C TYR A 133 8.66 3.22 9.65
N PHE A 134 9.82 3.56 9.08
CA PHE A 134 10.69 2.64 8.34
C PHE A 134 11.51 1.72 9.26
N GLN A 135 10.88 1.12 10.26
CA GLN A 135 11.51 0.05 11.04
C GLN A 135 11.38 -1.28 10.28
N TRP A 136 12.43 -2.10 10.30
CA TRP A 136 12.48 -3.38 9.60
C TRP A 136 11.26 -4.29 9.87
N LYS A 137 10.73 -4.27 11.10
CA LYS A 137 9.54 -5.03 11.49
C LYS A 137 8.28 -4.59 10.73
N TYR A 138 8.07 -3.28 10.59
CA TYR A 138 6.91 -2.72 9.89
C TYR A 138 7.07 -2.84 8.37
N LEU A 139 8.28 -2.64 7.84
CA LEU A 139 8.56 -2.84 6.41
C LEU A 139 8.25 -4.27 5.97
N LEU A 140 8.75 -5.27 6.71
CA LEU A 140 8.46 -6.66 6.39
C LEU A 140 6.96 -6.96 6.49
N ALA A 141 6.27 -6.40 7.49
CA ALA A 141 4.84 -6.55 7.64
C ALA A 141 4.06 -5.92 6.47
N VAL A 142 4.47 -4.75 5.97
CA VAL A 142 3.86 -4.10 4.80
C VAL A 142 4.11 -4.91 3.54
N ILE A 143 5.35 -5.33 3.27
CA ILE A 143 5.71 -6.14 2.09
C ILE A 143 4.86 -7.41 2.01
N VAL A 144 4.82 -8.18 3.11
CA VAL A 144 4.08 -9.45 3.16
C VAL A 144 2.57 -9.20 3.19
N GLY A 145 2.12 -8.24 4.00
CA GLY A 145 0.71 -7.92 4.18
C GLY A 145 0.06 -7.43 2.89
N MET A 146 0.67 -6.43 2.22
CA MET A 146 0.19 -5.90 0.94
C MET A 146 0.16 -7.00 -0.12
N THR A 147 1.21 -7.81 -0.22
CA THR A 147 1.24 -8.92 -1.18
C THR A 147 0.10 -9.91 -0.96
N VAL A 148 -0.18 -10.28 0.30
CA VAL A 148 -1.29 -11.19 0.61
C VAL A 148 -2.64 -10.57 0.25
N VAL A 149 -2.84 -9.29 0.58
CA VAL A 149 -4.09 -8.57 0.30
C VAL A 149 -4.31 -8.43 -1.20
N GLU A 150 -3.31 -8.02 -1.97
CA GLU A 150 -3.39 -7.84 -3.43
C GLU A 150 -3.68 -9.16 -4.15
N LEU A 151 -3.00 -10.24 -3.76
CA LEU A 151 -3.28 -11.57 -4.32
C LEU A 151 -4.67 -12.08 -3.95
N PHE A 152 -5.12 -11.83 -2.71
CA PHE A 152 -6.45 -12.20 -2.27
C PHE A 152 -7.53 -11.44 -3.05
N LEU A 153 -7.40 -10.13 -3.18
CA LEU A 153 -8.33 -9.29 -3.94
C LEU A 153 -8.31 -9.64 -5.42
N GLY A 154 -7.14 -9.90 -5.99
CA GLY A 154 -7.00 -10.40 -7.35
C GLY A 154 -7.74 -11.73 -7.55
N ALA A 155 -7.66 -12.65 -6.58
CA ALA A 155 -8.40 -13.91 -6.60
C ALA A 155 -9.92 -13.72 -6.46
N VAL A 156 -10.36 -12.78 -5.62
CA VAL A 156 -11.77 -12.41 -5.46
C VAL A 156 -12.33 -11.83 -6.76
N ILE A 157 -11.61 -10.88 -7.38
CA ILE A 157 -12.02 -10.25 -8.64
C ILE A 157 -12.01 -11.27 -9.79
N LEU A 158 -11.01 -12.15 -9.85
CA LEU A 158 -11.00 -13.25 -10.82
C LEU A 158 -12.28 -14.09 -10.75
N ARG A 159 -12.73 -14.42 -9.53
CA ARG A 159 -13.87 -15.33 -9.34
C ARG A 159 -15.23 -14.66 -9.52
N PHE A 160 -15.38 -13.44 -9.02
CA PHE A 160 -16.67 -12.76 -8.94
C PHE A 160 -16.81 -11.60 -9.95
N GLY A 161 -15.75 -11.31 -10.69
CA GLY A 161 -15.71 -10.27 -11.71
C GLY A 161 -15.88 -8.86 -11.14
N MET A 162 -16.34 -7.95 -11.99
CA MET A 162 -16.46 -6.52 -11.70
C MET A 162 -17.40 -6.20 -10.52
N LYS A 163 -18.36 -7.07 -10.20
CA LYS A 163 -19.27 -6.86 -9.06
C LYS A 163 -18.52 -6.87 -7.73
N ALA A 164 -17.53 -7.73 -7.57
CA ALA A 164 -16.73 -7.76 -6.35
C ALA A 164 -15.80 -6.54 -6.24
N PHE A 165 -15.31 -6.02 -7.38
CA PHE A 165 -14.57 -4.77 -7.38
C PHE A 165 -15.40 -3.62 -6.80
N TRP A 166 -16.65 -3.45 -7.22
CA TRP A 166 -17.52 -2.39 -6.69
C TRP A 166 -17.74 -2.50 -5.18
N VAL A 167 -17.82 -3.72 -4.64
CA VAL A 167 -17.94 -3.95 -3.19
C VAL A 167 -16.63 -3.57 -2.48
N VAL A 168 -15.49 -4.01 -2.99
CA VAL A 168 -14.16 -3.67 -2.43
C VAL A 168 -13.94 -2.15 -2.47
N TRP A 169 -14.29 -1.51 -3.59
CA TRP A 169 -14.21 -0.08 -3.75
C TRP A 169 -15.12 0.66 -2.76
N ALA A 170 -16.37 0.22 -2.57
CA ALA A 170 -17.29 0.83 -1.61
C ALA A 170 -16.78 0.71 -0.16
N ILE A 171 -16.25 -0.45 0.21
CA ILE A 171 -15.63 -0.68 1.53
C ILE A 171 -14.43 0.26 1.71
N TRP A 172 -13.56 0.35 0.71
CA TRP A 172 -12.41 1.26 0.73
C TRP A 172 -12.83 2.72 0.91
N MET A 173 -13.78 3.19 0.10
CA MET A 173 -14.28 4.57 0.18
C MET A 173 -14.94 4.88 1.53
N PHE A 174 -15.65 3.90 2.10
CA PHE A 174 -16.21 4.02 3.44
C PHE A 174 -15.08 4.17 4.47
N LEU A 175 -14.07 3.31 4.43
CA LEU A 175 -12.95 3.34 5.38
C LEU A 175 -12.10 4.61 5.28
N THR A 176 -11.96 5.22 4.10
CA THR A 176 -11.14 6.43 3.94
C THR A 176 -11.91 7.72 4.21
N LEU A 177 -13.18 7.81 3.83
CA LEU A 177 -13.96 9.05 3.95
C LEU A 177 -14.72 9.17 5.28
N VAL A 178 -15.24 8.06 5.80
CA VAL A 178 -16.12 8.11 6.97
C VAL A 178 -15.37 8.50 8.24
N PRO A 179 -14.15 8.01 8.54
CA PRO A 179 -13.42 8.45 9.74
C PRO A 179 -13.14 9.95 9.74
N VAL A 180 -12.79 10.52 8.59
CA VAL A 180 -12.55 11.97 8.45
C VAL A 180 -13.84 12.74 8.77
N LYS A 181 -14.97 12.30 8.21
CA LYS A 181 -16.28 12.92 8.48
C LYS A 181 -16.79 12.73 9.90
N LEU A 182 -16.43 11.62 10.54
CA LEU A 182 -16.74 11.40 11.95
C LEU A 182 -15.86 12.24 12.87
N SER A 183 -14.59 12.50 12.49
CA SER A 183 -13.68 13.35 13.27
C SER A 183 -14.05 14.83 13.27
N GLU A 184 -14.77 15.30 12.25
CA GLU A 184 -15.32 16.66 12.19
C GLU A 184 -16.45 16.88 13.23
N ASN A 185 -17.03 15.81 13.80
CA ASN A 185 -18.10 15.89 14.77
C ASN A 185 -17.60 15.58 16.19
N GLU A 186 -17.42 16.63 17.01
CA GLU A 186 -16.88 16.55 18.38
C GLU A 186 -17.60 15.52 19.26
N VAL A 187 -18.93 15.38 19.13
CA VAL A 187 -19.73 14.44 19.94
C VAL A 187 -19.45 12.99 19.55
N MET A 188 -19.24 12.73 18.25
CA MET A 188 -18.94 11.39 17.74
C MET A 188 -17.46 11.03 17.95
N ALA A 189 -16.55 12.00 17.81
CA ALA A 189 -15.14 11.85 18.15
C ALA A 189 -14.96 11.51 19.63
N ALA A 190 -15.66 12.20 20.53
CA ALA A 190 -15.64 11.92 21.96
C ALA A 190 -16.19 10.51 22.28
N LYS A 191 -17.28 10.08 21.62
CA LYS A 191 -17.80 8.71 21.76
C LYS A 191 -16.84 7.64 21.21
N MET A 192 -16.15 7.90 20.09
CA MET A 192 -15.14 6.98 19.57
C MET A 192 -13.94 6.89 20.50
N HIS A 193 -13.51 8.00 21.10
CA HIS A 193 -12.45 8.02 22.10
C HIS A 193 -12.84 7.24 23.37
N GLN A 194 -14.07 7.46 23.86
CA GLN A 194 -14.62 6.76 25.01
C GLN A 194 -14.82 5.25 24.74
N LEU A 195 -15.24 4.87 23.54
CA LEU A 195 -15.27 3.48 23.08
C LEU A 195 -13.86 2.88 23.01
N GLY A 196 -12.87 3.65 22.56
CA GLY A 196 -11.47 3.25 22.53
C GLY A 196 -10.89 2.97 23.92
N GLU A 197 -11.21 3.81 24.91
CA GLU A 197 -10.84 3.61 26.31
C GLU A 197 -11.56 2.40 26.94
N GLN A 198 -12.86 2.21 26.66
CA GLN A 198 -13.64 1.09 27.21
C GLN A 198 -13.18 -0.29 26.72
N ILE A 199 -12.56 -0.37 25.55
CA ILE A 199 -12.05 -1.63 24.99
C ILE A 199 -10.68 -2.00 25.61
N GLY A 200 -10.11 -1.17 26.50
CA GLY A 200 -8.90 -1.52 27.24
C GLY A 200 -7.68 -1.67 26.32
N LEU A 201 -7.45 -0.65 25.50
CA LEU A 201 -6.47 -0.65 24.42
C LEU A 201 -5.04 -0.27 24.86
N GLU A 202 -4.64 -0.56 26.10
CA GLU A 202 -3.27 -0.28 26.59
C GLU A 202 -2.17 -0.92 25.72
N ASN A 203 -2.50 -1.97 24.96
CA ASN A 203 -1.61 -2.63 23.98
C ASN A 203 -2.23 -2.72 22.57
N ILE A 204 -2.91 -1.66 22.10
CA ILE A 204 -3.59 -1.61 20.80
C ILE A 204 -2.72 -2.10 19.63
N VAL A 205 -1.42 -1.76 19.63
CA VAL A 205 -0.49 -2.08 18.54
C VAL A 205 -0.24 -3.59 18.46
N GLN A 206 -0.11 -4.28 19.59
CA GLN A 206 0.11 -5.73 19.61
C GLN A 206 -1.15 -6.48 19.19
N TYR A 207 -2.33 -6.06 19.65
CA TYR A 207 -3.60 -6.67 19.23
C TYR A 207 -3.88 -6.45 17.75
N LEU A 208 -3.62 -5.25 17.22
CA LEU A 208 -3.74 -4.96 15.78
C LEU A 208 -2.76 -5.79 14.96
N PHE A 209 -1.52 -5.92 15.42
CA PHE A 209 -0.52 -6.76 14.76
C PHE A 209 -0.96 -8.23 14.73
N ALA A 210 -1.40 -8.78 15.87
CA ALA A 210 -1.88 -10.16 15.95
C ALA A 210 -3.13 -10.39 15.08
N ALA A 211 -4.09 -9.48 15.13
CA ALA A 211 -5.28 -9.53 14.28
C ALA A 211 -4.93 -9.45 12.79
N GLY A 212 -3.96 -8.59 12.43
CA GLY A 212 -3.45 -8.47 11.06
C GLY A 212 -2.82 -9.76 10.55
N VAL A 213 -2.01 -10.43 11.38
CA VAL A 213 -1.41 -11.74 11.03
C VAL A 213 -2.50 -12.80 10.82
N VAL A 214 -3.49 -12.88 11.72
CA VAL A 214 -4.61 -13.83 11.58
C VAL A 214 -5.40 -13.54 10.31
N ALA A 215 -5.72 -12.27 10.03
CA ALA A 215 -6.40 -11.86 8.81
C ALA A 215 -5.60 -12.22 7.55
N ALA A 216 -4.29 -12.01 7.54
CA ALA A 216 -3.41 -12.37 6.43
C ALA A 216 -3.42 -13.87 6.16
N VAL A 217 -3.35 -14.71 7.21
CA VAL A 217 -3.43 -16.17 7.06
C VAL A 217 -4.78 -16.59 6.48
N ILE A 218 -5.89 -16.03 6.98
CA ILE A 218 -7.23 -16.31 6.46
C ILE A 218 -7.34 -15.91 4.98
N MET A 219 -6.88 -14.70 4.62
CA MET A 219 -6.89 -14.21 3.25
C MET A 219 -6.04 -15.09 2.32
N ALA A 220 -4.85 -15.50 2.75
CA ALA A 220 -4.01 -16.39 1.96
C ALA A 220 -4.67 -17.76 1.72
N VAL A 221 -5.27 -18.36 2.75
CA VAL A 221 -5.98 -19.66 2.64
C VAL A 221 -7.21 -19.55 1.75
N LEU A 222 -8.04 -18.53 1.96
CA LEU A 222 -9.23 -18.29 1.16
C LEU A 222 -8.85 -18.01 -0.30
N GLY A 223 -7.93 -17.07 -0.54
CA GLY A 223 -7.44 -16.72 -1.87
C GLY A 223 -6.92 -17.93 -2.64
N TRP A 224 -6.11 -18.78 -1.99
CA TRP A 224 -5.64 -20.01 -2.60
C TRP A 224 -6.78 -20.99 -2.96
N ASN A 225 -7.77 -21.13 -2.08
CA ASN A 225 -8.94 -21.96 -2.34
C ASN A 225 -9.81 -21.42 -3.50
N LEU A 226 -9.89 -20.10 -3.68
CA LEU A 226 -10.55 -19.49 -4.84
C LEU A 226 -9.77 -19.84 -6.12
N LEU A 227 -8.46 -19.62 -6.13
CA LEU A 227 -7.60 -19.82 -7.30
C LEU A 227 -7.57 -21.28 -7.76
N LYS A 228 -7.61 -22.26 -6.83
CA LYS A 228 -7.71 -23.69 -7.17
C LYS A 228 -8.95 -24.02 -7.98
N LYS A 229 -10.08 -23.39 -7.66
CA LYS A 229 -11.40 -23.67 -8.25
C LYS A 229 -11.69 -22.80 -9.48
N GLN A 230 -10.78 -21.90 -9.84
CA GLN A 230 -10.98 -20.96 -10.93
C GLN A 230 -10.93 -21.66 -12.30
N ARG A 231 -11.99 -21.49 -13.09
CA ARG A 231 -12.03 -21.93 -14.50
C ARG A 231 -11.23 -20.94 -15.35
N VAL A 232 -10.46 -21.45 -16.31
CA VAL A 232 -9.73 -20.60 -17.26
C VAL A 232 -10.77 -19.94 -18.17
N THR A 233 -10.84 -18.61 -18.11
CA THR A 233 -11.64 -17.81 -19.04
C THR A 233 -10.67 -17.28 -20.11
N VAL A 234 -10.87 -17.72 -21.35
CA VAL A 234 -10.15 -17.24 -22.54
C VAL A 234 -10.86 -16.01 -23.08
#